data_AF-A0A356Z6K3-F1
#
_entry.id   AF-A0A356Z6K3-F1
#
_cell.length_a   1.000
_cell.length_b   1.000
_cell.length_c   1.000
_cell.angle_alpha   90.00
_cell.angle_beta   90.00
_cell.angle_gamma   90.00
#
_symmetry.space_group_name_H-M   'P 1'
#
loop_
_entity.id
_entity.type
_entity.pdbx_description
1 polymer ?
#
loop_
_entity_poly.entity_id
_entity_poly.type
_entity_poly.pdbx_seq_one_letter_code
_entity_poly.pdbx_strand_id
1 'polypeptide(L)' 'MAELLRTADIVSIHAPLNERTFDLLNYQRLQLMKPNAILLNLGRGNIVNEADLAR' A
#
# COMPACT_ATOMS: atom_id res chain seq x y z
N MET A 1 -5.35 4.70 -8.80
CA MET A 1 -5.03 3.99 -7.53
C MET A 1 -6.14 3.03 -7.11
N ALA A 2 -7.37 3.51 -6.86
CA ALA A 2 -8.46 2.63 -6.40
C ALA A 2 -8.71 1.41 -7.32
N GLU A 3 -8.72 1.60 -8.64
CA GLU A 3 -8.86 0.51 -9.62
C GLU A 3 -7.72 -0.52 -9.52
N LEU A 4 -6.46 -0.05 -9.43
CA LEU A 4 -5.29 -0.90 -9.25
C LEU A 4 -5.41 -1.74 -7.98
N LEU A 5 -5.74 -1.12 -6.84
CA LEU A 5 -5.81 -1.83 -5.55
C LEU A 5 -6.94 -2.87 -5.55
N ARG A 6 -8.09 -2.57 -6.16
CA ARG A 6 -9.24 -3.48 -6.23
C ARG A 6 -9.02 -4.69 -7.13
N THR A 7 -8.14 -4.56 -8.13
CA THR A 7 -7.97 -5.60 -9.17
C THR A 7 -6.67 -6.40 -9.01
N ALA A 8 -5.64 -5.84 -8.38
CA ALA A 8 -4.35 -6.50 -8.23
C ALA A 8 -4.38 -7.63 -7.18
N ASP A 9 -3.82 -8.79 -7.54
CA ASP A 9 -3.52 -9.87 -6.60
C ASP A 9 -2.19 -9.65 -5.87
N ILE A 10 -1.26 -8.92 -6.49
CA ILE A 10 0.04 -8.55 -5.91
C ILE A 10 0.31 -7.08 -6.21
N VAL A 11 0.67 -6.32 -5.19
CA VAL A 11 1.10 -4.92 -5.30
C VAL A 11 2.56 -4.82 -4.84
N SER A 12 3.45 -4.34 -5.72
CA SER A 12 4.86 -4.10 -5.37
C SER A 12 5.19 -2.61 -5.46
N ILE A 13 5.71 -2.05 -4.38
CA ILE A 13 6.06 -0.64 -4.25
C ILE A 13 7.54 -0.44 -4.61
N HIS A 14 7.77 0.33 -5.67
CA HIS A 14 9.10 0.74 -6.16
C HIS A 14 9.20 2.27 -6.30
N ALA A 15 8.63 3.01 -5.35
CA ALA A 15 8.63 4.47 -5.35
C ALA A 15 9.57 5.02 -4.26
N PRO A 16 10.15 6.22 -4.45
CA PRO A 16 10.86 6.93 -3.39
C PRO A 16 9.87 7.45 -2.33
N LEU A 17 10.36 7.66 -1.11
CA LEU A 17 9.62 8.36 -0.07
C LEU A 17 9.73 9.89 -0.29
N ASN A 18 8.59 10.57 -0.35
CA ASN A 18 8.44 12.01 -0.40
C ASN A 18 7.05 12.40 0.14
N GLU A 19 6.72 13.69 0.15
CA GLU A 19 5.45 14.21 0.66
C GLU A 19 4.20 13.58 0.02
N ARG A 20 4.29 13.11 -1.23
CA ARG A 20 3.17 12.47 -1.94
C ARG A 20 3.04 10.98 -1.67
N THR A 21 4.13 10.35 -1.22
CA THR A 21 4.18 8.90 -0.97
C THR A 21 4.21 8.55 0.52
N PHE A 22 4.38 9.54 1.41
CA PHE A 22 4.23 9.35 2.85
C PHE A 22 2.82 8.85 3.19
N ASP A 23 2.73 7.72 3.88
CA ASP A 23 1.48 7.01 4.21
C ASP A 23 0.55 6.82 3.00
N LEU A 24 1.13 6.58 1.83
CA LEU A 24 0.38 6.33 0.60
C LEU A 24 -0.55 5.13 0.77
N LEU A 25 -0.14 4.05 1.43
CA LEU A 25 -1.04 2.97 1.80
C LEU A 25 -1.42 3.07 3.27
N ASN A 26 -2.48 3.82 3.52
CA ASN A 26 -3.17 3.90 4.81
C ASN A 26 -4.37 2.93 4.86
N TYR A 27 -5.06 2.86 6.00
CA TYR A 27 -6.15 1.93 6.24
C TYR A 27 -7.21 1.93 5.12
N GLN A 28 -7.67 3.12 4.70
CA GLN A 28 -8.71 3.23 3.67
C GLN A 28 -8.27 2.63 2.33
N ARG A 29 -6.99 2.75 1.96
CA ARG A 29 -6.46 2.19 0.72
C ARG A 29 -6.13 0.71 0.85
N LEU A 30 -5.63 0.27 2.00
CA LEU A 30 -5.44 -1.15 2.30
C LEU A 30 -6.77 -1.92 2.21
N GLN A 31 -7.87 -1.33 2.70
CA GLN A 31 -9.22 -1.90 2.60
C GLN A 31 -9.75 -2.02 1.15
N LEU A 32 -9.10 -1.37 0.17
CA LEU A 32 -9.45 -1.54 -1.24
C LEU A 32 -8.79 -2.76 -1.86
N MET A 33 -7.77 -3.33 -1.22
CA MET A 33 -7.07 -4.51 -1.70
C MET A 33 -7.95 -5.75 -1.59
N LYS A 34 -7.71 -6.73 -2.47
CA LYS A 34 -8.35 -8.04 -2.32
C LYS A 34 -7.96 -8.66 -0.96
N PRO A 35 -8.85 -9.41 -0.29
CA PRO A 35 -8.56 -10.03 1.01
C PRO A 35 -7.33 -10.94 1.03
N ASN A 36 -6.96 -11.50 -0.13
CA ASN A 36 -5.83 -12.39 -0.33
C ASN A 36 -4.66 -11.74 -1.09
N ALA A 37 -4.68 -10.41 -1.27
CA ALA A 37 -3.61 -9.73 -1.99
C ALA A 37 -2.29 -9.74 -1.21
N ILE A 38 -1.17 -9.79 -1.93
CA ILE A 38 0.18 -9.70 -1.36
C ILE A 38 0.73 -8.29 -1.59
N LEU A 39 1.18 -7.65 -0.52
CA LEU A 39 1.87 -6.35 -0.58
C LEU A 39 3.38 -6.53 -0.40
N LEU A 40 4.16 -6.07 -1.38
CA LEU A 40 5.62 -6.01 -1.32
C LEU A 40 6.05 -4.56 -1.23
N ASN A 41 6.68 -4.16 -0.13
CA ASN A 41 7.29 -2.84 -0.02
C ASN A 41 8.80 -2.91 -0.21
N LEU A 42 9.26 -2.68 -1.45
CA LEU A 42 10.69 -2.59 -1.80
C LEU A 42 11.16 -1.14 -1.93
N GLY A 43 10.38 -0.18 -1.42
CA GLY A 43 10.70 1.24 -1.37
C GLY A 43 11.24 1.66 0.00
N ARG A 44 10.38 2.26 0.82
CA ARG A 44 10.66 2.72 2.19
C ARG A 44 9.45 2.43 3.09
N GLY A 45 9.69 2.14 4.37
CA GLY A 45 8.65 1.77 5.35
C GLY A 45 7.45 2.70 5.32
N ASN A 46 7.68 4.00 5.56
CA ASN A 46 6.64 5.06 5.63
C ASN A 46 5.87 5.33 4.32
N ILE A 47 6.03 4.53 3.27
CA ILE A 47 5.08 4.53 2.15
C ILE A 47 3.79 3.78 2.53
N VAL A 48 3.91 2.84 3.47
CA VAL A 48 2.80 2.09 4.07
C VAL A 48 2.69 2.53 5.52
N ASN A 49 1.49 2.88 5.97
CA ASN A 49 1.27 3.13 7.38
C ASN A 49 1.29 1.78 8.12
N GLU A 50 2.36 1.50 8.87
CA GLU A 50 2.57 0.19 9.51
C GLU A 50 1.53 -0.13 10.59
N ALA A 51 1.03 0.89 11.29
CA ALA A 51 -0.01 0.72 12.30
C ALA A 51 -1.36 0.33 11.67
N ASP A 52 -1.71 0.93 10.52
CA ASP A 52 -2.88 0.56 9.76
C ASP A 52 -2.75 -0.83 9.11
N LEU A 53 -1.53 -1.21 8.72
CA LEU A 53 -1.23 -2.54 8.17
C LEU A 53 -1.37 -3.66 9.21
N ALA A 54 -1.02 -3.39 10.47
CA ALA A 54 -1.04 -4.38 11.54
C ALA A 54 -2.42 -4.58 12.20
N ARG A 55 -3.46 -3.89 11.72
CA ARG A 55 -4.85 -4.03 12.19
C ARG A 55 -5.50 -5.31 11.69
#